data_AF-A0AAD2CV14-F1
#
_entry.id   AF-A0AAD2CV14-F1
#
_cell.length_a   1.000
_cell.length_b   1.000
_cell.length_c   1.000
_cell.angle_alpha   90.00
_cell.angle_beta   90.00
_cell.angle_gamma   90.00
#
_symmetry.space_group_name_H-M   'P 1'
#
loop_
_entity.id
_entity.type
_entity.pdbx_description
1 polymer ?
#
loop_
_entity_poly.entity_id
_entity_poly.type
_entity_poly.pdbx_seq_one_letter_code
_entity_poly.pdbx_strand_id
1 'polypeptide(L)'
;MGRSSSGGGKGRVTPQKVKSNTSSTVVKHLFSTKDENNGKARSLYKDAKERVIDYIQASGMKCSEDMVKSIRDGKSIDFNAIAPRLNAPTQTEAVARETEMTQNKILYSAKLDENMRRSAYFKTNKRTVKSNIMLKFVTKAMDIKLRGEADFTTTLEDPIKLLKHIERFMKKSADAEYDFLESKVLCYEARNNRKLDAFQGTILETG
;
A
#
# COMPACT_ATOMS: atom_id res chain seq x y z
N MET A 1 -50.87 -56.55 39.80
CA MET A 1 -49.88 -56.38 38.72
C MET A 1 -49.57 -54.90 38.60
N GLY A 2 -48.29 -54.53 38.74
CA GLY A 2 -47.85 -53.14 38.76
C GLY A 2 -46.76 -52.88 37.74
N ARG A 3 -46.65 -51.59 37.40
CA ARG A 3 -45.57 -50.87 36.69
C ARG A 3 -45.70 -50.69 35.18
N SER A 4 -46.30 -49.54 34.85
CA SER A 4 -45.93 -48.55 33.84
C SER A 4 -44.55 -48.69 33.17
N SER A 5 -44.52 -48.51 31.85
CA SER A 5 -43.44 -47.76 31.20
C SER A 5 -43.93 -47.02 29.95
N SER A 6 -43.61 -45.73 29.97
CA SER A 6 -43.82 -44.69 28.98
C SER A 6 -42.84 -44.87 27.82
N GLY A 7 -43.34 -44.95 26.59
CA GLY A 7 -42.53 -45.01 25.36
C GLY A 7 -42.75 -43.75 24.53
N GLY A 8 -41.94 -42.73 24.77
CA GLY A 8 -42.02 -41.43 24.13
C GLY A 8 -41.33 -41.34 22.75
N GLY A 9 -41.86 -40.43 21.92
CA GLY A 9 -41.07 -39.45 21.19
C GLY A 9 -40.27 -39.91 19.96
N LYS A 10 -40.93 -39.88 18.79
CA LYS A 10 -40.28 -39.81 17.47
C LYS A 10 -39.50 -38.49 17.33
N GLY A 11 -38.18 -38.53 17.52
CA GLY A 11 -37.26 -37.43 17.18
C GLY A 11 -36.86 -37.47 15.70
N ARG A 12 -37.35 -36.51 14.91
CA ARG A 12 -36.98 -36.30 13.51
C ARG A 12 -35.67 -35.50 13.46
N VAL A 13 -34.55 -36.16 13.17
CA VAL A 13 -33.25 -35.50 12.98
C VAL A 13 -33.24 -34.86 11.59
N THR A 14 -33.34 -33.53 11.52
CA THR A 14 -33.02 -32.76 10.31
C THR A 14 -31.51 -32.57 10.21
N PRO A 15 -30.88 -32.84 9.05
CA PRO A 15 -29.47 -32.58 8.87
C PRO A 15 -29.22 -31.07 8.83
N GLN A 16 -28.55 -30.55 9.85
CA GLN A 16 -28.15 -29.16 9.92
C GLN A 16 -26.99 -28.95 8.93
N LYS A 17 -27.26 -28.22 7.85
CA LYS A 17 -26.29 -27.84 6.83
C LYS A 17 -25.22 -26.96 7.49
N VAL A 18 -24.06 -27.55 7.81
CA VAL A 18 -22.89 -26.81 8.31
C VAL A 18 -22.46 -25.83 7.22
N LYS A 19 -22.77 -24.55 7.40
CA LYS A 19 -22.21 -23.47 6.58
C LYS A 19 -20.74 -23.36 6.95
N SER A 20 -19.87 -23.93 6.11
CA SER A 20 -18.45 -23.65 6.17
C SER A 20 -18.25 -22.17 5.82
N ASN A 21 -18.01 -21.34 6.84
CA ASN A 21 -17.45 -20.01 6.64
C ASN A 21 -15.95 -20.17 6.30
N THR A 22 -15.66 -20.71 5.11
CA THR A 22 -14.34 -20.51 4.52
C THR A 22 -14.31 -19.06 4.04
N SER A 23 -14.00 -18.16 4.96
CA SER A 23 -13.57 -16.80 4.63
C SER A 23 -12.26 -16.92 3.85
N SER A 24 -12.36 -17.17 2.55
CA SER A 24 -11.25 -16.88 1.65
C SER A 24 -10.99 -15.39 1.81
N THR A 25 -9.85 -15.04 2.39
CA THR A 25 -9.30 -13.69 2.38
C THR A 25 -9.00 -13.34 0.92
N VAL A 26 -10.05 -13.02 0.18
CA VAL A 26 -9.94 -12.28 -1.07
C VAL A 26 -9.25 -11.00 -0.66
N VAL A 27 -8.04 -10.79 -1.14
CA VAL A 27 -7.37 -9.49 -1.08
C VAL A 27 -8.33 -8.53 -1.78
N LYS A 28 -9.17 -7.85 -1.01
CA LYS A 28 -10.02 -6.76 -1.51
C LYS A 28 -9.04 -5.69 -1.97
N HIS A 29 -8.80 -5.66 -3.28
CA HIS A 29 -8.17 -4.51 -3.90
C HIS A 29 -9.05 -3.31 -3.57
N LEU A 30 -8.42 -2.32 -2.93
CA LEU A 30 -9.08 -1.21 -2.28
C LEU A 30 -9.89 -0.31 -3.23
N PHE A 31 -9.73 -0.51 -4.53
CA PHE A 31 -10.28 0.30 -5.60
C PHE A 31 -11.18 -0.51 -6.53
N SER A 32 -12.00 -1.39 -5.98
CA SER A 32 -13.11 -1.99 -6.70
C SER A 32 -14.23 -0.97 -6.86
N THR A 33 -14.63 -0.67 -8.09
CA THR A 33 -15.54 0.43 -8.50
C THR A 33 -17.01 0.25 -8.12
N LYS A 34 -17.35 -0.64 -7.17
CA LYS A 34 -18.75 -0.94 -6.82
C LYS A 34 -19.16 -0.38 -5.46
N ASP A 35 -19.11 0.93 -5.33
CA ASP A 35 -19.85 1.62 -4.28
C ASP A 35 -20.68 2.74 -4.89
N GLU A 36 -21.97 2.47 -5.08
CA GLU A 36 -22.99 3.24 -5.82
C GLU A 36 -23.37 4.62 -5.24
N ASN A 37 -22.46 5.35 -4.56
CA ASN A 37 -22.77 6.73 -4.16
C ASN A 37 -21.79 7.71 -4.81
N ASN A 38 -22.37 8.64 -5.56
CA ASN A 38 -21.77 9.62 -6.47
C ASN A 38 -20.88 10.70 -5.78
N GLY A 39 -20.20 10.35 -4.68
CA GLY A 39 -19.26 11.20 -3.93
C GLY A 39 -18.08 10.45 -3.31
N LYS A 40 -17.92 9.14 -3.59
CA LYS A 40 -17.02 8.22 -2.88
C LYS A 40 -15.58 8.12 -3.41
N ALA A 41 -15.28 8.65 -4.60
CA ALA A 41 -13.91 8.56 -5.14
C ALA A 41 -12.87 9.30 -4.26
N ARG A 42 -13.26 10.44 -3.67
CA ARG A 42 -12.40 11.21 -2.76
C ARG A 42 -12.22 10.53 -1.40
N SER A 43 -13.23 9.82 -0.90
CA SER A 43 -13.11 9.02 0.33
C SER A 43 -12.21 7.81 0.12
N LEU A 44 -12.35 7.09 -1.01
CA LEU A 44 -11.50 5.93 -1.32
C LEU A 44 -10.02 6.30 -1.46
N TYR A 45 -9.70 7.45 -2.08
CA TYR A 45 -8.32 7.93 -2.15
C TYR A 45 -7.77 8.35 -0.78
N LYS A 46 -8.57 9.04 0.05
CA LYS A 46 -8.18 9.40 1.42
C LYS A 46 -7.87 8.13 2.22
N ASP A 47 -8.71 7.11 2.11
CA ASP A 47 -8.51 5.82 2.79
C ASP A 47 -7.27 5.08 2.27
N ALA A 48 -6.96 5.19 0.99
CA ALA A 48 -5.73 4.60 0.43
C ALA A 48 -4.47 5.30 0.92
N LYS A 49 -4.50 6.63 0.99
CA LYS A 49 -3.40 7.44 1.51
C LYS A 49 -3.11 7.11 2.98
N GLU A 50 -4.15 7.00 3.81
CA GLU A 50 -3.99 6.59 5.22
C GLU A 50 -3.45 5.16 5.33
N ARG A 51 -3.95 4.20 4.54
CA ARG A 51 -3.40 2.82 4.58
C ARG A 51 -1.94 2.73 4.14
N VAL A 52 -1.47 3.60 3.24
CA VAL A 52 -0.04 3.70 2.89
C VAL A 52 0.76 4.23 4.08
N ILE A 53 0.24 5.21 4.81
CA ILE A 53 0.86 5.73 6.04
C ILE A 53 0.94 4.62 7.10
N ASP A 54 -0.16 3.89 7.34
CA ASP A 54 -0.19 2.77 8.28
C ASP A 54 0.85 1.71 7.92
N TYR A 55 0.98 1.37 6.64
CA TYR A 55 2.01 0.46 6.15
C TYR A 55 3.42 0.97 6.47
N ILE A 56 3.72 2.24 6.17
CA ILE A 56 5.04 2.84 6.44
C ILE A 56 5.35 2.78 7.93
N GLN A 57 4.39 3.10 8.79
CA GLN A 57 4.56 3.07 10.24
C GLN A 57 4.77 1.65 10.77
N ALA A 58 4.04 0.67 10.24
CA ALA A 58 4.15 -0.74 10.63
C ALA A 58 5.41 -1.44 10.08
N SER A 59 5.99 -0.94 8.99
CA SER A 59 7.09 -1.59 8.27
C SER A 59 8.46 -1.56 8.96
N GLY A 60 8.63 -0.77 10.02
CA GLY A 60 9.91 -0.63 10.72
C GLY A 60 11.01 0.07 9.90
N MET A 61 10.64 0.81 8.85
CA MET A 61 11.59 1.54 8.00
C MET A 61 12.34 2.63 8.79
N LYS A 62 13.66 2.73 8.57
CA LYS A 62 14.48 3.80 9.17
C LYS A 62 14.08 5.16 8.61
N CYS A 63 14.03 6.18 9.47
CA CYS A 63 13.60 7.53 9.10
C CYS A 63 12.25 7.54 8.35
N SER A 64 11.33 6.66 8.75
CA SER A 64 10.00 6.52 8.14
C SER A 64 9.15 7.78 8.28
N GLU A 65 9.38 8.58 9.32
CA GLU A 65 8.70 9.84 9.59
C GLU A 65 8.80 10.84 8.43
N ASP A 66 9.97 10.94 7.78
CA ASP A 66 10.16 11.80 6.61
C ASP A 66 9.25 11.36 5.45
N MET A 67 9.09 10.05 5.27
CA MET A 67 8.18 9.49 4.26
C MET A 67 6.72 9.72 4.64
N VAL A 68 6.34 9.46 5.89
CA VAL A 68 4.97 9.72 6.38
C VAL A 68 4.60 11.18 6.18
N LYS A 69 5.48 12.11 6.57
CA LYS A 69 5.29 13.54 6.38
C LYS A 69 5.14 13.89 4.91
N SER A 70 6.00 13.36 4.05
CA SER A 70 5.93 13.63 2.61
C SER A 70 4.64 13.11 1.96
N ILE A 71 4.13 11.96 2.41
CA ILE A 71 2.84 11.43 1.97
C ILE A 71 1.71 12.31 2.49
N ARG A 72 1.68 12.67 3.77
CA ARG A 72 0.68 13.57 4.37
C ARG A 72 0.62 14.92 3.67
N ASP A 73 1.76 15.57 3.45
CA ASP A 73 1.86 16.87 2.80
C ASP A 73 1.67 16.78 1.28
N GLY A 74 1.74 15.57 0.70
CA GLY A 74 1.67 15.36 -0.73
C GLY A 74 2.83 16.01 -1.48
N LYS A 75 3.97 16.18 -0.83
CA LYS A 75 5.18 16.82 -1.37
C LYS A 75 6.43 16.09 -0.90
N SER A 76 7.33 15.79 -1.81
CA SER A 76 8.65 15.24 -1.49
C SER A 76 9.47 16.25 -0.70
N ILE A 77 10.11 15.81 0.38
CA ILE A 77 11.13 16.61 1.09
C ILE A 77 12.34 16.80 0.18
N ASP A 78 12.81 18.05 0.09
CA ASP A 78 14.08 18.39 -0.54
C ASP A 78 15.15 18.54 0.54
N PHE A 79 16.00 17.51 0.65
CA PHE A 79 17.08 17.45 1.64
C PHE A 79 18.21 18.46 1.39
N ASN A 80 18.31 19.01 0.17
CA ASN A 80 19.27 20.08 -0.12
C ASN A 80 18.76 21.42 0.41
N ALA A 81 17.45 21.67 0.32
CA ALA A 81 16.83 22.89 0.84
C ALA A 81 16.88 22.97 2.37
N ILE A 82 16.83 21.83 3.06
CA ILE A 82 16.92 21.75 4.54
C ILE A 82 18.32 21.40 5.04
N ALA A 83 19.33 21.42 4.17
CA ALA A 83 20.70 21.10 4.57
C ALA A 83 21.18 22.05 5.67
N PRO A 84 21.87 21.53 6.70
CA PRO A 84 22.41 22.38 7.76
C PRO A 84 23.40 23.39 7.18
N ARG A 85 23.55 24.52 7.87
CA ARG A 85 24.53 25.56 7.53
C ARG A 85 25.50 25.74 8.68
N LEU A 86 26.74 26.09 8.36
CA LEU A 86 27.74 26.41 9.36
C LEU A 86 27.39 27.77 9.98
N ASN A 87 27.26 27.82 11.30
CA ASN A 87 26.99 29.06 12.01
C ASN A 87 28.23 29.94 12.05
N ALA A 88 28.04 31.23 11.80
CA ALA A 88 29.09 32.22 12.05
C ALA A 88 29.31 32.34 13.57
N PRO A 89 30.58 32.51 14.02
CA PRO A 89 30.85 32.74 15.43
C PRO A 89 30.28 34.09 15.87
N THR A 90 29.74 34.12 17.07
CA THR A 90 29.16 35.31 17.72
C THR A 90 30.15 35.99 18.66
N GLN A 91 31.17 35.28 19.12
CA GLN A 91 32.21 35.82 20.00
C GLN A 91 33.17 36.75 19.25
N THR A 92 33.52 37.85 19.91
CA THR A 92 34.49 38.85 19.43
C THR A 92 35.93 38.55 19.88
N GLU A 93 36.09 38.02 21.09
CA GLU A 93 37.40 37.65 21.65
C GLU A 93 38.04 36.51 20.87
N ALA A 94 39.31 36.66 20.46
CA ALA A 94 39.96 35.76 19.50
C ALA A 94 39.96 34.27 19.92
N VAL A 95 40.30 34.00 21.20
CA VAL A 95 40.35 32.62 21.74
C VAL A 95 38.95 32.02 21.90
N ALA A 96 37.98 32.81 22.34
CA ALA A 96 36.59 32.37 22.48
C ALA A 96 35.96 32.09 21.11
N ARG A 97 36.27 32.94 20.12
CA ARG A 97 35.84 32.81 18.73
C ARG A 97 36.37 31.56 18.05
N GLU A 98 37.65 31.23 18.26
CA GLU A 98 38.25 30.01 17.71
C GLU A 98 37.62 28.75 18.32
N THR A 99 37.38 28.77 19.63
CA THR A 99 36.71 27.68 20.34
C THR A 99 35.28 27.49 19.82
N GLU A 100 34.50 28.57 19.70
CA GLU A 100 33.13 28.55 19.17
C GLU A 100 33.11 28.07 17.71
N MET A 101 34.05 28.53 16.87
CA MET A 101 34.16 28.05 15.49
C MET A 101 34.42 26.55 15.42
N THR A 102 35.26 26.03 16.31
CA THR A 102 35.55 24.59 16.37
C THR A 102 34.31 23.80 16.78
N GLN A 103 33.59 24.26 17.79
CA GLN A 103 32.32 23.66 18.20
C GLN A 103 31.27 23.71 17.07
N ASN A 104 31.12 24.85 16.40
CA ASN A 104 30.20 25.02 15.27
C ASN A 104 30.54 24.09 14.11
N LYS A 105 31.83 23.86 13.81
CA LYS A 105 32.28 22.90 12.78
C LYS A 105 31.90 21.47 13.13
N ILE A 106 32.10 21.05 14.38
CA ILE A 106 31.75 19.70 14.85
C ILE A 106 30.23 19.49 14.81
N LEU A 107 29.45 20.47 15.28
CA LEU A 107 27.99 20.39 15.21
C LEU A 107 27.47 20.37 13.77
N TYR A 108 28.11 21.16 12.90
CA TYR A 108 27.78 21.18 11.48
C TYR A 108 28.06 19.84 10.81
N SER A 109 29.22 19.22 11.04
CA SER A 109 29.54 17.91 10.44
C SER A 109 28.57 16.83 10.90
N ALA A 110 28.27 16.76 12.20
CA ALA A 110 27.31 15.79 12.73
C ALA A 110 25.91 15.95 12.12
N LYS A 111 25.42 17.19 12.01
CA LYS A 111 24.12 17.49 11.38
C LYS A 111 24.13 17.16 9.89
N LEU A 112 25.25 17.42 9.20
CA LEU A 112 25.39 17.14 7.77
C LEU A 112 25.34 15.63 7.53
N ASP A 113 26.06 14.84 8.32
CA ASP A 113 26.05 13.39 8.25
C ASP A 113 24.66 12.81 8.49
N GLU A 114 23.91 13.34 9.46
CA GLU A 114 22.53 12.95 9.71
C GLU A 114 21.62 13.30 8.51
N ASN A 115 21.74 14.50 7.94
CA ASN A 115 20.96 14.92 6.77
C ASN A 115 21.24 14.02 5.56
N MET A 116 22.51 13.66 5.33
CA MET A 116 22.91 12.74 4.26
C MET A 116 22.35 11.34 4.47
N ARG A 117 22.39 10.82 5.71
CA ARG A 117 21.76 9.53 6.07
C ARG A 117 20.25 9.55 5.84
N ARG A 118 19.56 10.58 6.30
CA ARG A 118 18.11 10.74 6.08
C ARG A 118 17.76 10.78 4.60
N SER A 119 18.51 11.54 3.80
CA SER A 119 18.35 11.60 2.34
C SER A 119 18.50 10.22 1.68
N ALA A 120 19.52 9.45 2.07
CA ALA A 120 19.75 8.10 1.56
C ALA A 120 18.61 7.14 1.95
N TYR A 121 18.18 7.15 3.21
CA TYR A 121 17.04 6.34 3.67
C TYR A 121 15.76 6.75 2.97
N PHE A 122 15.51 8.04 2.78
CA PHE A 122 14.34 8.54 2.08
C PHE A 122 14.28 8.02 0.65
N LYS A 123 15.40 8.00 -0.08
CA LYS A 123 15.48 7.42 -1.43
C LYS A 123 15.14 5.93 -1.44
N THR A 124 15.69 5.15 -0.51
CA THR A 124 15.36 3.72 -0.37
C THR A 124 13.89 3.51 -0.03
N ASN A 125 13.37 4.33 0.90
CA ASN A 125 11.99 4.28 1.34
C ASN A 125 11.01 4.57 0.19
N LYS A 126 11.35 5.50 -0.73
CA LYS A 126 10.53 5.79 -1.91
C LYS A 126 10.27 4.55 -2.75
N ARG A 127 11.30 3.75 -2.99
CA ARG A 127 11.20 2.52 -3.79
C ARG A 127 10.29 1.50 -3.11
N THR A 128 10.45 1.29 -1.80
CA THR A 128 9.62 0.36 -1.03
C THR A 128 8.15 0.78 -1.04
N VAL A 129 7.89 2.06 -0.79
CA VAL A 129 6.52 2.60 -0.78
C VAL A 129 5.90 2.55 -2.17
N LYS A 130 6.64 2.88 -3.23
CA LYS A 130 6.17 2.72 -4.62
C LYS A 130 5.73 1.28 -4.89
N SER A 131 6.57 0.31 -4.57
CA SER A 131 6.26 -1.11 -4.77
C SER A 131 5.00 -1.52 -3.99
N ASN A 132 4.86 -1.07 -2.73
CA ASN A 132 3.68 -1.33 -1.93
C ASN A 132 2.40 -0.74 -2.58
N ILE A 133 2.47 0.51 -3.05
CA ILE A 133 1.38 1.18 -3.76
C ILE A 133 0.96 0.35 -4.97
N MET A 134 1.90 -0.01 -5.84
CA MET A 134 1.62 -0.78 -7.06
C MET A 134 1.00 -2.16 -6.74
N LEU A 135 1.48 -2.85 -5.70
CA LEU A 135 1.02 -4.20 -5.38
C LEU A 135 -0.36 -4.23 -4.69
N LYS A 136 -0.64 -3.28 -3.81
CA LYS A 136 -1.84 -3.31 -2.95
C LYS A 136 -2.95 -2.41 -3.46
N PHE A 137 -2.60 -1.35 -4.15
CA PHE A 137 -3.51 -0.26 -4.52
C PHE A 137 -3.61 -0.04 -6.02
N VAL A 138 -2.95 -0.81 -6.88
CA VAL A 138 -3.12 -0.64 -8.33
C VAL A 138 -3.76 -1.90 -8.91
N THR A 139 -4.88 -1.73 -9.62
CA THR A 139 -5.51 -2.84 -10.36
C THR A 139 -4.72 -3.13 -11.63
N LYS A 140 -4.84 -4.34 -12.18
CA LYS A 140 -4.12 -4.70 -13.43
C LYS A 140 -4.37 -3.70 -14.56
N ALA A 141 -5.60 -3.24 -14.72
CA ALA A 141 -5.92 -2.30 -15.77
C ALA A 141 -5.39 -0.87 -15.50
N MET A 142 -5.27 -0.46 -14.23
CA MET A 142 -4.57 0.78 -13.88
C MET A 142 -3.06 0.63 -14.09
N ASP A 143 -2.47 -0.54 -13.79
CA ASP A 143 -1.05 -0.83 -14.00
C ASP A 143 -0.68 -0.73 -15.49
N ILE A 144 -1.50 -1.31 -16.38
CA ILE A 144 -1.31 -1.20 -17.83
C ILE A 144 -1.33 0.26 -18.29
N LYS A 145 -2.32 1.04 -17.83
CA LYS A 145 -2.41 2.47 -18.18
C LYS A 145 -1.22 3.26 -17.65
N LEU A 146 -0.86 3.07 -16.37
CA LEU A 146 0.28 3.73 -15.74
C LEU A 146 1.58 3.40 -16.48
N ARG A 147 1.81 2.13 -16.84
CA ARG A 147 3.00 1.70 -17.59
C ARG A 147 3.03 2.20 -19.02
N GLY A 148 1.87 2.46 -19.62
CA GLY A 148 1.75 3.04 -20.96
C GLY A 148 2.05 4.54 -21.01
N GLU A 149 2.13 5.22 -19.85
CA GLU A 149 2.54 6.62 -19.80
C GLU A 149 4.05 6.76 -20.07
N ALA A 150 4.42 7.72 -20.91
CA ALA A 150 5.81 8.04 -21.21
C ALA A 150 6.64 8.38 -19.95
N ASP A 151 5.97 8.89 -18.90
CA ASP A 151 6.59 9.35 -17.67
C ASP A 151 6.69 8.27 -16.57
N PHE A 152 6.32 7.01 -16.86
CA PHE A 152 6.23 5.95 -15.86
C PHE A 152 7.58 5.60 -15.21
N THR A 153 8.62 5.54 -16.03
CA THR A 153 9.97 5.17 -15.59
C THR A 153 10.71 6.31 -14.92
N THR A 154 10.30 7.56 -15.13
CA THR A 154 10.98 8.77 -14.65
C THR A 154 10.20 9.46 -13.53
N THR A 155 9.00 9.94 -13.82
CA THR A 155 8.21 10.78 -12.90
C THR A 155 7.43 9.93 -11.89
N LEU A 156 6.93 8.76 -12.29
CA LEU A 156 6.21 7.83 -11.41
C LEU A 156 7.15 6.95 -10.57
N GLU A 157 8.45 7.23 -10.55
CA GLU A 157 9.37 6.71 -9.53
C GLU A 157 9.06 7.28 -8.13
N ASP A 158 8.61 8.54 -8.06
CA ASP A 158 8.23 9.16 -6.80
C ASP A 158 6.85 8.66 -6.34
N PRO A 159 6.74 7.95 -5.18
CA PRO A 159 5.46 7.43 -4.69
C PRO A 159 4.42 8.53 -4.46
N ILE A 160 4.84 9.77 -4.19
CA ILE A 160 3.93 10.90 -3.98
C ILE A 160 3.31 11.35 -5.31
N LYS A 161 4.10 11.37 -6.38
CA LYS A 161 3.60 11.65 -7.74
C LYS A 161 2.71 10.51 -8.22
N LEU A 162 3.07 9.26 -7.92
CA LEU A 162 2.25 8.09 -8.20
C LEU A 162 0.88 8.17 -7.52
N LEU A 163 0.82 8.50 -6.23
CA LEU A 163 -0.46 8.68 -5.52
C LEU A 163 -1.31 9.79 -6.15
N LYS A 164 -0.72 10.93 -6.52
CA LYS A 164 -1.44 11.99 -7.25
C LYS A 164 -1.94 11.52 -8.61
N HIS A 165 -1.19 10.67 -9.31
CA HIS A 165 -1.63 10.13 -10.58
C HIS A 165 -2.82 9.18 -10.39
N ILE A 166 -2.72 8.27 -9.42
CA ILE A 166 -3.81 7.38 -9.00
C ILE A 166 -5.05 8.21 -8.63
N GLU A 167 -4.91 9.28 -7.85
CA GLU A 167 -6.00 10.19 -7.51
C GLU A 167 -6.68 10.77 -8.75
N ARG A 168 -5.91 11.18 -9.77
CA ARG A 168 -6.46 11.69 -11.04
C ARG A 168 -7.22 10.60 -11.79
N PHE A 169 -6.70 9.38 -11.86
CA PHE A 169 -7.41 8.26 -12.49
C PHE A 169 -8.75 7.99 -11.80
N MET A 170 -8.76 8.00 -10.47
CA MET A 170 -9.96 7.75 -9.67
C MET A 170 -10.99 8.88 -9.74
N LYS A 171 -10.55 10.13 -9.96
CA LYS A 171 -11.45 11.28 -10.17
C LYS A 171 -12.03 11.34 -11.58
N LYS A 172 -11.26 10.90 -12.58
CA LYS A 172 -11.69 10.90 -14.00
C LYS A 172 -12.58 9.71 -14.37
N SER A 173 -12.63 8.66 -13.55
CA SER A 173 -13.39 7.43 -13.85
C SER A 173 -14.91 7.56 -13.71
N ALA A 174 -15.50 8.73 -13.97
CA ALA A 174 -16.90 8.80 -14.41
C ALA A 174 -17.04 8.34 -15.88
N ASP A 175 -15.99 8.52 -16.70
CA ASP A 175 -15.95 8.09 -18.12
C ASP A 175 -15.23 6.74 -18.35
N ALA A 176 -14.94 6.02 -17.28
CA ALA A 176 -14.46 4.65 -17.38
C ALA A 176 -15.41 3.78 -16.55
N GLU A 177 -16.55 3.45 -17.16
CA GLU A 177 -17.16 2.14 -16.98
C GLU A 177 -16.04 1.11 -17.15
N TYR A 178 -15.37 0.81 -16.05
CA TYR A 178 -14.47 -0.32 -15.97
C TYR A 178 -15.39 -1.51 -16.03
N ASP A 179 -15.52 -2.04 -17.24
CA ASP A 179 -16.38 -3.16 -17.52
C ASP A 179 -15.88 -4.34 -16.68
N PHE A 180 -16.57 -4.55 -15.56
CA PHE A 180 -16.37 -5.59 -14.58
C PHE A 180 -16.40 -6.99 -15.22
N LEU A 181 -16.87 -7.07 -16.47
CA LEU A 181 -16.80 -8.22 -17.36
C LEU A 181 -15.39 -8.77 -17.53
N GLU A 182 -14.35 -7.95 -17.66
CA GLU A 182 -13.00 -8.47 -17.98
C GLU A 182 -12.33 -9.14 -16.76
N SER A 183 -12.58 -8.60 -15.55
CA SER A 183 -12.14 -9.23 -14.30
C SER A 183 -12.87 -10.55 -14.01
N LYS A 184 -14.15 -10.67 -14.40
CA LYS A 184 -14.90 -11.92 -14.29
C LYS A 184 -14.40 -12.94 -15.31
N VAL A 185 -14.14 -12.56 -16.56
CA VAL A 185 -13.63 -13.44 -17.62
C VAL A 185 -12.26 -14.00 -17.24
N LEU A 186 -11.32 -13.16 -16.80
CA LEU A 186 -9.98 -13.63 -16.38
C LEU A 186 -10.02 -14.51 -15.11
N CYS A 187 -10.96 -14.26 -14.19
CA CYS A 187 -11.16 -15.14 -13.03
C CYS A 187 -11.94 -16.43 -13.38
N TYR A 188 -12.76 -16.43 -14.43
CA TYR A 188 -13.45 -17.63 -14.93
C TYR A 188 -12.49 -18.53 -15.71
N GLU A 189 -11.66 -17.96 -16.57
CA GLU A 189 -10.65 -18.68 -17.36
C GLU A 189 -9.58 -19.31 -16.45
N ALA A 190 -9.10 -18.59 -15.44
CA ALA A 190 -8.15 -19.14 -14.46
C ALA A 190 -8.76 -20.28 -13.61
N ARG A 191 -10.08 -20.30 -13.44
CA ARG A 191 -10.80 -21.36 -12.69
C ARG A 191 -11.13 -22.56 -13.57
N ASN A 192 -11.31 -22.37 -14.87
CA ASN A 192 -11.54 -23.45 -15.83
C ASN A 192 -10.23 -24.16 -16.22
N ASN A 193 -9.12 -23.43 -16.37
CA ASN A 193 -7.82 -24.06 -16.65
C ASN A 193 -7.34 -24.93 -15.47
N ARG A 194 -7.54 -24.50 -14.22
CA ARG A 194 -7.25 -25.34 -13.04
C ARG A 194 -8.12 -26.60 -12.92
N LYS A 195 -9.32 -26.59 -13.52
CA LYS A 195 -10.19 -27.77 -13.55
C LYS A 195 -9.78 -28.75 -14.64
N LEU A 196 -9.24 -28.27 -15.77
CA LEU A 196 -8.71 -29.12 -16.84
C LEU A 196 -7.42 -29.84 -16.40
N ASP A 197 -6.51 -29.14 -15.72
CA ASP A 197 -5.27 -29.75 -15.20
C ASP A 197 -5.56 -30.80 -14.10
N ALA A 198 -6.57 -30.53 -13.25
CA ALA A 198 -7.02 -31.48 -12.23
C ALA A 198 -7.76 -32.70 -12.82
N PHE A 199 -8.39 -32.56 -13.99
CA PHE A 199 -9.10 -33.64 -14.67
C PHE A 199 -8.16 -34.52 -15.50
N GLN A 200 -7.12 -33.93 -16.10
CA GLN A 200 -6.08 -34.66 -16.84
C GLN A 200 -5.11 -35.40 -15.89
N GLY A 201 -4.86 -34.89 -14.69
CA GLY A 201 -4.05 -35.56 -13.67
C GLY A 201 -4.69 -36.83 -13.07
N THR A 202 -6.02 -36.93 -13.07
CA THR A 202 -6.74 -38.11 -12.55
C THR A 202 -6.91 -39.25 -13.55
N ILE A 203 -6.64 -39.05 -14.83
CA ILE A 203 -6.81 -40.10 -15.87
C ILE A 203 -5.52 -40.92 -16.05
N LEU A 204 -4.38 -40.48 -15.51
CA LEU A 204 -3.07 -41.15 -15.69
C LEU A 204 -2.63 -42.02 -14.49
N GLU A 205 -3.44 -42.16 -13.43
CA GLU A 205 -3.12 -43.01 -12.27
C GLU A 205 -4.00 -44.26 -12.13
N THR A 206 -4.83 -44.59 -13.13
CA THR A 206 -5.61 -45.84 -13.17
C THR A 206 -5.47 -46.55 -14.52
N GLY A 207 -4.23 -46.85 -14.91
CA GLY A 207 -3.89 -47.72 -16.04
C GLY A 207 -2.76 -48.66 -15.66
#